data_AF-U5SBZ9-F1
#
_entry.id   AF-U5SBZ9-F1
#
_cell.length_a   1.000
_cell.length_b   1.000
_cell.length_c   1.000
_cell.angle_alpha   90.00
_cell.angle_beta   90.00
_cell.angle_gamma   90.00
#
_symmetry.space_group_name_H-M   'P 1'
#
loop_
_entity.id
_entity.type
_entity.pdbx_description
1 polymer ?
#
loop_
_entity_poly.entity_id
_entity_poly.type
_entity_poly.pdbx_seq_one_letter_code
_entity_poly.pdbx_strand_id
1 'polypeptide(L)'
;MRENKGEEQLLKGFIRSDKGFSVSTEYKLEILDRIGTGDAFASGIITGFIENWSDERSVDFVISNAVLAHTTFGDTPMVSKKIVEEYMNGNRNNLLR
;
A
#
# COMPACT_ATOMS: atom_id res chain seq x y z
N MET A 1 -1.52 -6.44 -8.15
CA MET A 1 -0.87 -7.01 -9.35
C MET A 1 0.57 -6.53 -9.38
N ARG A 2 1.52 -7.44 -9.57
CA ARG A 2 2.94 -7.08 -9.73
C ARG A 2 3.32 -7.18 -11.20
N GLU A 3 4.15 -6.25 -11.64
CA GLU A 3 4.65 -6.21 -13.02
C GLU A 3 6.16 -5.98 -12.96
N ASN A 4 6.94 -6.82 -13.63
CA ASN A 4 8.39 -6.66 -13.72
C ASN A 4 8.70 -5.87 -14.99
N LYS A 5 9.30 -4.68 -14.85
CA LYS A 5 9.85 -3.90 -15.97
C LYS A 5 11.37 -3.79 -15.79
N GLY A 6 12.12 -4.67 -16.44
CA GLY A 6 13.59 -4.70 -16.32
C GLY A 6 14.04 -5.16 -14.94
N GLU A 7 14.90 -4.39 -14.26
CA GLU A 7 15.35 -4.65 -12.89
C GLU A 7 14.39 -4.12 -11.82
N GLU A 8 13.34 -3.38 -12.21
CA GLU A 8 12.38 -2.78 -11.28
C GLU A 8 11.15 -3.67 -11.08
N GLN A 9 10.77 -3.88 -9.82
CA GLN A 9 9.49 -4.50 -9.47
C GLN A 9 8.46 -3.40 -9.22
N LEU A 10 7.33 -3.46 -9.94
CA LEU A 10 6.22 -2.53 -9.78
C LEU A 10 5.05 -3.21 -9.09
N LEU A 11 4.37 -2.48 -8.20
CA LEU A 11 3.18 -2.93 -7.50
C LEU A 11 1.99 -2.03 -7.87
N LYS A 12 0.87 -2.66 -8.22
CA LYS A 12 -0.45 -2.04 -8.40
C LYS A 12 -1.47 -2.66 -7.46
N GLY A 13 -2.28 -1.83 -6.83
CA GLY A 13 -3.48 -2.23 -6.10
C GLY A 13 -4.70 -2.17 -7.01
N PHE A 14 -5.69 -3.02 -6.76
CA PHE A 14 -7.00 -2.86 -7.36
C PHE A 14 -8.10 -3.21 -6.35
N ILE A 15 -9.20 -2.47 -6.41
CA ILE A 15 -10.43 -2.75 -5.69
C ILE A 15 -11.51 -3.00 -6.73
N ARG A 16 -12.29 -4.06 -6.53
CA ARG A 16 -13.50 -4.33 -7.29
C ARG A 16 -14.70 -4.10 -6.40
N SER A 17 -15.52 -3.12 -6.77
CA SER A 17 -16.80 -2.83 -6.13
C SER A 17 -17.94 -3.17 -7.10
N ASP A 18 -19.17 -3.06 -6.61
CA ASP A 18 -20.40 -3.05 -7.39
C ASP A 18 -20.45 -1.89 -8.41
N LYS A 19 -19.67 -0.82 -8.18
CA LYS A 19 -19.57 0.34 -9.08
C LYS A 19 -18.51 0.20 -10.18
N GLY A 20 -17.61 -0.79 -10.08
CA GLY A 20 -16.60 -1.04 -11.11
C GLY A 20 -15.26 -1.50 -10.57
N PHE A 21 -14.20 -1.14 -11.29
CA PHE A 21 -12.83 -1.55 -11.00
C PHE A 21 -11.94 -0.32 -10.85
N SER A 22 -11.36 -0.13 -9.66
CA SER A 22 -10.47 0.98 -9.35
C SER A 22 -9.05 0.46 -9.21
N VAL A 23 -8.09 1.14 -9.81
CA VAL A 23 -6.67 0.71 -9.90
C VAL A 23 -5.77 1.82 -9.40
N SER A 24 -4.74 1.47 -8.64
CA SER A 24 -3.80 2.45 -8.08
C SER A 24 -2.86 2.97 -9.17
N THR A 25 -2.19 4.07 -8.85
CA THR A 25 -0.94 4.40 -9.54
C THR A 25 0.13 3.32 -9.33
N GLU A 26 1.14 3.27 -10.20
CA GLU A 26 2.26 2.32 -10.10
C GLU A 26 3.22 2.75 -8.99
N TYR A 27 3.54 1.83 -8.07
CA TYR A 27 4.56 2.05 -7.04
C TYR A 27 5.77 1.17 -7.29
N LYS A 28 6.96 1.79 -7.29
CA LYS A 28 8.23 1.07 -7.33
C LYS A 28 8.45 0.36 -5.99
N LEU A 29 8.72 -0.93 -6.07
CA LEU A 29 8.83 -1.82 -4.92
C LEU A 29 10.31 -2.15 -4.68
N GLU A 30 10.87 -1.65 -3.58
CA GLU A 30 12.15 -2.10 -3.05
C GLU A 30 11.87 -3.17 -1.98
N ILE A 31 12.01 -4.44 -2.35
CA ILE A 31 11.67 -5.56 -1.45
C ILE A 31 12.82 -5.80 -0.47
N LEU A 32 12.54 -5.64 0.83
CA LEU A 32 13.35 -6.21 1.92
C LEU A 32 12.79 -7.56 2.41
N ASP A 33 11.47 -7.67 2.61
CA ASP A 33 10.80 -8.94 2.98
C ASP A 33 9.34 -9.04 2.45
N ARG A 34 8.79 -10.26 2.41
CA ARG A 34 7.52 -10.63 1.74
C ARG A 34 6.39 -11.06 2.68
N ILE A 35 6.68 -11.34 3.94
CA ILE A 35 5.69 -11.84 4.91
C ILE A 35 4.82 -10.66 5.36
N GLY A 36 3.48 -10.84 5.39
CA GLY A 36 2.54 -9.83 5.92
C GLY A 36 2.01 -8.79 4.91
N THR A 37 2.45 -8.79 3.65
CA THR A 37 1.95 -7.83 2.65
C THR A 37 0.47 -8.03 2.32
N GLY A 38 0.01 -9.28 2.25
CA GLY A 38 -1.40 -9.58 1.99
C GLY A 38 -2.30 -9.09 3.13
N ASP A 39 -1.84 -9.24 4.37
CA ASP A 39 -2.55 -8.79 5.56
C ASP A 39 -2.56 -7.25 5.65
N ALA A 40 -1.45 -6.59 5.33
CA ALA A 40 -1.38 -5.14 5.22
C ALA A 40 -2.31 -4.59 4.12
N PHE A 41 -2.43 -5.31 3.00
CA PHE A 41 -3.34 -4.96 1.92
C PHE A 41 -4.81 -5.10 2.35
N ALA A 42 -5.17 -6.23 2.97
CA ALA A 42 -6.53 -6.48 3.48
C ALA A 42 -6.91 -5.49 4.59
N SER A 43 -6.01 -5.23 5.53
CA SER A 43 -6.13 -4.20 6.58
C SER A 43 -6.42 -2.82 6.00
N GLY A 44 -5.71 -2.45 4.93
CA GLY A 44 -5.93 -1.17 4.24
C GLY A 44 -7.33 -1.07 3.62
N ILE A 45 -7.85 -2.14 3.02
CA ILE A 45 -9.20 -2.17 2.45
C ILE A 45 -10.25 -2.04 3.54
N ILE A 46 -10.11 -2.81 4.62
CA ILE A 46 -11.03 -2.76 5.77
C ILE A 46 -11.04 -1.35 6.37
N THR A 47 -9.87 -0.72 6.50
CA THR A 47 -9.74 0.67 6.98
C THR A 47 -10.49 1.64 6.07
N GLY A 48 -10.29 1.56 4.74
CA GLY A 48 -10.99 2.42 3.80
C GLY A 48 -12.50 2.27 3.84
N PHE A 49 -12.99 1.04 4.06
CA PHE A 49 -14.42 0.76 4.22
C PHE A 49 -14.98 1.34 5.52
N ILE A 50 -14.30 1.15 6.65
CA ILE A 50 -14.70 1.71 7.97
C ILE A 50 -14.75 3.25 7.92
N GLU A 51 -13.82 3.86 7.20
CA GLU A 51 -13.68 5.32 7.09
C GLU A 51 -14.54 5.95 5.99
N ASN A 52 -15.33 5.15 5.26
CA ASN A 52 -16.15 5.59 4.11
C ASN A 52 -15.34 6.38 3.06
N TRP A 53 -14.14 5.91 2.74
CA TRP A 53 -13.33 6.51 1.67
C TRP A 53 -13.88 6.17 0.29
N SER A 54 -13.52 7.00 -0.70
CA SER A 54 -13.74 6.63 -2.10
C SER A 54 -12.88 5.42 -2.47
N ASP A 55 -13.27 4.70 -3.52
CA ASP A 55 -12.52 3.55 -4.02
C ASP A 55 -11.09 3.98 -4.40
N GLU A 56 -10.91 5.16 -4.99
CA GLU A 56 -9.60 5.71 -5.37
C GLU A 56 -8.71 5.93 -4.14
N ARG A 57 -9.22 6.62 -3.11
CA ARG A 57 -8.45 6.88 -1.88
C ARG A 57 -8.10 5.57 -1.17
N SER A 58 -9.04 4.62 -1.14
CA SER A 58 -8.82 3.31 -0.53
C SER A 58 -7.69 2.56 -1.24
N VAL A 59 -7.71 2.57 -2.56
CA VAL A 59 -6.68 1.94 -3.39
C VAL A 59 -5.30 2.57 -3.18
N ASP A 60 -5.19 3.90 -3.12
CA ASP A 60 -3.91 4.59 -2.88
C ASP A 60 -3.37 4.34 -1.46
N PHE A 61 -4.26 4.28 -0.47
CA PHE A 61 -3.89 3.96 0.91
C PHE A 61 -3.39 2.53 1.05
N VAL A 62 -4.11 1.58 0.46
CA VAL A 62 -3.76 0.16 0.49
C VAL A 62 -2.39 -0.09 -0.11
N ILE A 63 -2.08 0.55 -1.24
CA ILE A 63 -0.80 0.35 -1.90
C ILE A 63 0.35 1.03 -1.16
N SER A 64 0.10 2.21 -0.58
CA SER A 64 1.06 2.89 0.30
C SER A 64 1.37 2.07 1.56
N ASN A 65 0.35 1.47 2.17
CA ASN A 65 0.51 0.59 3.33
C ASN A 65 1.31 -0.68 2.98
N ALA A 66 1.02 -1.28 1.82
CA ALA A 66 1.76 -2.45 1.33
C ALA A 66 3.23 -2.14 1.05
N VAL A 67 3.53 -0.98 0.44
CA VAL A 67 4.91 -0.53 0.20
C VAL A 67 5.65 -0.31 1.52
N LEU A 68 5.03 0.32 2.51
CA LEU A 68 5.63 0.54 3.82
C LEU A 68 5.87 -0.77 4.60
N ALA A 69 4.94 -1.73 4.48
CA ALA A 69 5.13 -3.07 5.05
C ALA A 69 6.31 -3.82 4.41
N HIS A 70 6.66 -3.53 3.16
CA HIS A 70 7.81 -4.11 2.47
C HIS A 70 9.15 -3.49 2.85
N THR A 71 9.14 -2.30 3.46
CA THR A 71 10.35 -1.56 3.85
C THR A 71 10.61 -1.58 5.35
N THR A 72 9.71 -2.15 6.16
CA THR A 72 9.90 -2.34 7.60
C THR A 72 10.50 -3.72 7.90
N PHE A 73 11.53 -3.75 8.74
CA PHE A 73 12.21 -4.99 9.13
C PHE A 73 11.52 -5.61 10.36
N GLY A 74 10.98 -6.82 10.22
CA GLY A 74 10.36 -7.60 11.30
C GLY A 74 8.93 -8.07 10.99
N ASP A 75 8.51 -9.18 11.61
CA ASP A 75 7.27 -9.93 11.35
C ASP A 75 5.95 -9.18 11.62
N THR A 76 5.99 -7.93 12.05
CA THR A 76 4.79 -7.13 12.29
C THR A 76 4.99 -5.72 11.73
N PRO A 77 4.36 -5.38 10.58
CA PRO A 77 4.38 -4.02 10.08
C PRO A 77 3.62 -3.14 11.07
N MET A 78 4.33 -2.48 11.98
CA MET A 78 3.81 -1.52 12.93
C MET A 78 3.61 -0.16 12.24
N VAL A 79 2.89 -0.19 11.12
CA VAL A 79 2.62 0.98 10.27
C VAL A 79 1.30 1.59 10.73
N SER A 80 1.37 2.74 11.39
CA SER A 80 0.17 3.48 11.79
C SER A 80 -0.49 4.16 10.58
N LYS A 81 -1.82 4.32 10.61
CA LYS A 81 -2.59 5.07 9.59
C LYS A 81 -1.96 6.42 9.25
N LYS A 82 -1.47 7.13 10.28
CA LYS A 82 -0.82 8.44 10.14
C LYS A 82 0.44 8.37 9.27
N ILE A 83 1.27 7.34 9.44
CA ILE A 83 2.50 7.15 8.65
C ILE A 83 2.15 6.90 7.18
N VAL A 84 1.10 6.10 6.91
CA VAL A 84 0.62 5.86 5.54
C VAL A 84 0.12 7.16 4.91
N GLU A 85 -0.65 7.96 5.64
CA GLU A 85 -1.15 9.25 5.16
C GLU A 85 -0.02 10.26 4.91
N GLU A 86 1.00 10.32 5.77
CA GLU A 86 2.19 11.15 5.55
C GLU A 86 2.98 10.71 4.30
N TYR A 87 3.10 9.40 4.08
CA TYR A 87 3.72 8.84 2.88
C TYR A 87 2.94 9.20 1.61
N MET A 88 1.62 9.08 1.63
CA MET A 88 0.74 9.48 0.53
C MET A 88 0.87 10.98 0.19
N ASN A 89 1.05 11.82 1.21
CA ASN A 89 1.23 13.27 1.05
C ASN A 89 2.64 13.69 0.60
N GLY A 90 3.51 12.74 0.24
CA GLY A 90 4.83 13.01 -0.33
C GLY A 90 5.98 13.06 0.67
N ASN A 91 5.73 12.74 1.95
CA ASN A 91 6.76 12.76 3.00
C ASN A 91 7.55 11.43 3.03
N ARG A 92 8.19 11.10 1.90
CA ARG A 92 8.82 9.78 1.66
C ARG A 92 10.18 9.58 2.33
N ASN A 93 10.84 10.67 2.74
CA ASN A 93 12.27 10.65 3.15
C ASN A 93 12.53 10.44 4.65
N ASN A 94 11.49 10.39 5.50
CA ASN A 94 11.68 10.47 6.96
C ASN A 94 11.04 9.31 7.76
N LEU A 95 10.47 8.31 7.10
CA LEU A 95 9.63 7.30 7.74
C LEU A 95 10.37 5.99 8.08
N LEU A 96 11.66 5.90 7.75
CA LEU A 96 12.47 4.71 7.96
C LEU A 96 13.81 5.14 8.57
N ARG A 97 13.98 4.92 9.87
CA ARG A 97 15.28 4.85 10.52
C ARG A 97 15.31 3.66 11.48
#